data_AF-A0A4R4ZMC8-F1
#
_entry.id   AF-A0A4R4ZMC8-F1
#
_cell.length_a   1.000
_cell.length_b   1.000
_cell.length_c   1.000
_cell.angle_alpha   90.00
_cell.angle_beta   90.00
_cell.angle_gamma   90.00
#
_symmetry.space_group_name_H-M   'P 1'
#
loop_
_entity.id
_entity.type
_entity.pdbx_description
1 polymer ?
#
loop_
_entity_poly.entity_id
_entity_poly.type
_entity_poly.pdbx_seq_one_letter_code
_entity_poly.pdbx_strand_id
1 'polypeptide(L)' 'MFPPKHLERATADALAEILERPNPPRRMRTYPRVVKRQRHNSFRVKKSTDHGVRHPRPPEIYLFSPAA' A
#
# COMPACT_ATOMS: atom_id res chain seq x y z
N MET A 1 16.01 9.72 35.85
CA MET A 1 17.14 9.70 34.89
C MET A 1 17.68 8.28 34.87
N PHE A 2 17.49 7.53 33.78
CA PHE A 2 17.95 6.14 33.69
C PHE A 2 19.45 6.14 33.31
N PRO A 3 20.33 5.46 34.05
CA PRO A 3 21.75 5.42 33.72
C PRO A 3 21.96 4.77 32.34
N PRO A 4 22.79 5.36 31.45
CA PRO A 4 22.83 5.03 30.02
C PRO A 4 23.20 3.57 29.72
N LYS A 5 23.97 2.93 30.60
CA LYS A 5 24.40 1.53 30.46
C LYS A 5 23.24 0.53 30.54
N HIS A 6 22.15 0.87 31.22
CA HIS A 6 20.96 0.01 31.25
C HIS A 6 20.15 0.11 29.96
N LEU A 7 20.18 1.27 29.31
CA LEU A 7 19.48 1.50 28.05
C LEU A 7 20.14 0.69 26.92
N GLU A 8 21.46 0.76 26.79
CA GLU A 8 22.20 0.01 25.75
C GLU A 8 21.92 -1.50 25.84
N ARG A 9 22.01 -2.06 27.05
CA ARG A 9 21.72 -3.47 27.30
C ARG A 9 20.26 -3.82 26.98
N ALA A 10 19.30 -3.04 27.47
CA ALA A 10 17.88 -3.27 27.22
C ALA A 10 17.54 -3.18 25.72
N THR A 11 18.19 -2.27 24.98
CA THR A 11 17.97 -2.18 23.53
C THR A 11 18.53 -3.37 22.77
N ALA A 12 19.70 -3.87 23.16
CA ALA A 12 20.31 -5.05 22.54
C ALA A 12 19.46 -6.31 22.79
N ASP A 13 18.99 -6.49 24.03
CA ASP A 13 18.15 -7.63 24.41
C ASP A 13 16.81 -7.59 23.66
N ALA A 14 16.16 -6.43 23.57
CA ALA A 14 14.90 -6.26 22.84
C ALA A 14 15.05 -6.50 21.33
N LEU A 15 16.14 -6.05 20.72
CA LEU A 15 16.40 -6.32 19.30
C LEU A 15 16.65 -7.81 19.05
N ALA A 16 17.35 -8.49 19.95
CA ALA A 16 17.57 -9.94 19.86
C ALA A 16 16.23 -10.70 19.94
N GLU A 17 15.34 -10.32 20.86
CA GLU A 17 13.99 -10.90 20.99
C GLU A 17 13.15 -10.69 19.72
N ILE A 18 13.13 -9.47 19.17
CA ILE A 18 12.38 -9.15 17.94
C ILE A 18 12.88 -9.97 16.74
N LEU A 19 14.20 -10.19 16.67
CA LEU A 19 14.85 -10.90 15.58
C LEU A 19 14.80 -12.44 15.72
N GLU A 20 14.46 -12.97 16.88
CA GLU A 20 14.31 -14.42 17.10
C GLU A 20 13.25 -15.04 16.18
N ARG A 21 12.18 -14.29 15.88
CA ARG A 21 11.05 -14.79 15.08
C ARG A 21 10.63 -13.78 14.01
N PRO A 22 11.39 -13.67 12.89
CA PRO A 22 11.05 -12.75 11.82
C PRO A 22 9.71 -13.14 11.18
N ASN A 23 8.95 -12.12 10.77
CA ASN A 23 7.75 -12.36 9.97
C ASN A 23 8.12 -13.09 8.69
N PRO A 24 7.32 -14.08 8.24
CA PRO A 24 7.56 -14.74 6.98
C PRO A 24 7.53 -13.71 5.84
N PRO A 25 8.25 -13.97 4.73
CA PRO A 25 8.24 -13.07 3.58
C PRO A 25 6.81 -12.75 3.17
N ARG A 26 6.57 -11.48 2.84
CA ARG A 26 5.24 -11.00 2.45
C ARG A 26 4.74 -11.86 1.30
N ARG A 27 3.74 -12.72 1.58
CA ARG A 27 3.10 -13.53 0.54
C ARG A 27 2.62 -12.59 -0.56
N MET A 28 3.05 -12.84 -1.79
CA MET A 28 2.45 -12.22 -2.95
C MET A 28 1.00 -12.69 -2.98
N ARG A 29 0.08 -11.87 -2.45
CA ARG A 29 -1.34 -12.14 -2.60
C ARG A 29 -1.62 -12.10 -4.10
N THR A 30 -1.92 -13.25 -4.71
CA THR A 30 -2.89 -13.25 -5.79
C THR A 30 -4.08 -12.44 -5.27
N TYR A 31 -4.58 -11.48 -6.05
CA TYR A 31 -5.62 -10.54 -5.64
C TYR A 31 -7.00 -11.05 -6.10
N PRO A 32 -7.61 -12.07 -5.46
CA PRO A 32 -8.92 -12.57 -5.86
C PRO A 32 -10.03 -11.51 -5.65
N ARG A 33 -9.77 -10.49 -4.82
CA ARG A 33 -10.69 -9.36 -4.60
C ARG A 33 -10.85 -8.46 -5.83
N VAL A 34 -9.87 -8.43 -6.74
CA VAL A 34 -9.97 -7.69 -8.01
C VAL A 34 -10.96 -8.38 -8.95
N VAL A 35 -10.96 -9.72 -8.98
CA VAL A 35 -11.87 -10.53 -9.82
C VAL A 35 -13.32 -10.43 -9.32
N LYS A 36 -13.54 -10.35 -7.99
CA LYS A 36 -14.90 -10.41 -7.41
C LYS A 36 -15.69 -9.09 -7.41
N ARG A 37 -15.11 -7.95 -7.83
CA ARG A 37 -15.81 -6.63 -7.87
C ARG A 37 -16.37 -6.24 -9.24
N GLN A 38 -16.66 -7.22 -10.10
CA GLN A 38 -17.13 -6.99 -11.48
C GLN A 38 -18.65 -6.79 -11.63
N ARG A 39 -19.46 -6.84 -10.56
CA ARG A 39 -20.93 -6.99 -10.72
C ARG A 39 -21.83 -5.79 -10.42
N HIS A 40 -21.31 -4.64 -9.95
CA HIS A 40 -22.20 -3.53 -9.54
C HIS A 40 -21.75 -2.10 -9.89
N ASN A 41 -20.64 -1.92 -10.61
CA ASN A 41 -20.16 -0.58 -10.96
C ASN A 41 -20.09 -0.41 -12.48
N SER A 42 -20.44 0.78 -12.97
CA SER A 42 -20.33 1.20 -14.38
C SER A 42 -18.88 1.33 -14.87
N PHE A 43 -17.90 1.11 -14.00
CA PHE A 43 -16.49 1.17 -14.35
C PHE A 43 -16.05 -0.10 -15.07
N ARG A 44 -15.27 0.08 -16.14
CA ARG A 44 -14.65 -1.02 -16.86
C ARG A 44 -13.78 -1.85 -15.92
N VAL A 45 -13.93 -3.18 -16.00
CA VAL A 45 -13.09 -4.13 -15.28
C VAL A 45 -11.67 -4.09 -15.83
N LYS A 46 -10.70 -4.07 -14.91
CA LYS A 46 -9.28 -4.13 -15.25
C LYS A 46 -8.95 -5.46 -15.95
N LYS A 47 -8.23 -5.38 -17.06
CA LYS A 47 -7.71 -6.50 -17.85
C LYS A 47 -6.20 -6.62 -17.63
N SER A 48 -5.64 -7.79 -17.92
CA SER A 48 -4.18 -8.02 -17.88
C SER A 48 -3.40 -7.13 -18.85
N THR A 49 -4.05 -6.64 -19.91
CA THR A 49 -3.51 -5.71 -20.90
C THR A 49 -3.50 -4.25 -20.42
N ASP A 50 -4.07 -3.96 -19.25
CA ASP A 50 -4.13 -2.60 -18.75
C ASP A 50 -2.83 -2.25 -18.03
N HIS A 51 -2.15 -1.22 -18.54
CA HIS A 51 -0.92 -0.70 -17.94
C HIS A 51 -1.19 0.64 -17.25
N GLY A 52 -0.50 0.89 -16.14
CA GLY A 52 -0.56 2.20 -15.47
C GLY A 52 0.19 3.24 -16.30
N VAL A 53 -0.51 4.27 -16.76
CA VAL A 53 0.12 5.43 -17.43
C VAL A 53 0.50 6.45 -16.37
N ARG A 54 1.78 6.85 -16.33
CA ARG A 54 2.23 7.97 -15.50
C ARG A 54 2.13 9.24 -16.33
N HIS A 55 1.24 10.15 -15.93
CA HIS A 55 1.13 11.45 -16.58
C HIS A 55 2.20 12.41 -16.01
N PRO A 56 2.92 13.16 -16.86
CA PRO A 56 3.96 14.10 -16.41
C PRO A 56 3.39 15.39 -15.83
N ARG A 57 2.09 15.65 -16.02
CA ARG A 57 1.39 16.86 -15.57
C ARG A 57 0.16 16.48 -14.75
N PRO A 58 -0.27 17.36 -13.82
CA PRO A 58 -1.56 17.22 -13.15
C PRO A 58 -2.73 17.19 -14.16
N PRO A 59 -3.88 16.59 -13.79
CA PRO A 59 -5.07 16.62 -14.63
C PRO A 59 -5.63 18.04 -14.76
N GLU A 60 -5.97 18.46 -15.98
CA GLU A 60 -6.75 19.67 -16.25
C GLU A 60 -8.25 19.32 -16.23
N ILE A 61 -9.05 20.09 -15.48
CA ILE A 61 -10.50 19.89 -15.36
C ILE A 61 -11.20 21.08 -16.02
N TYR A 62 -12.03 20.79 -17.03
CA TYR A 62 -12.87 21.80 -17.69
C TYR A 62 -14.29 21.69 -17.14
N LEU A 63 -14.75 22.76 -16.49
CA LEU A 63 -16.13 22.86 -16.01
C LEU A 63 -16.96 23.56 -17.08
N PHE A 64 -17.95 22.86 -17.63
CA PHE A 64 -18.94 23.47 -18.52
C PHE A 64 -20.18 23.82 -17.69
N SER A 65 -20.55 25.10 -17.65
CA SER A 65 -21.85 25.51 -17.13
C SER A 65 -22.94 25.19 -18.17
N PRO A 66 -24.11 24.66 -17.77
CA PRO A 66 -25.24 24.59 -18.68
C PRO A 66 -25.67 26.02 -19.06
N ALA A 67 -25.99 26.23 -20.34
CA ALA A 67 -26.63 27.46 -20.80
C ALA A 67 -28.01 27.59 -20.12
N ALA A 68 -28.32 28.81 -19.68
CA ALA A 68 -29.58 29.17 -19.02
C ALA A 68 -30.80 29.03 -19.95
#